data_AF-A0A7X3NTY9-F1
#
_entry.id   AF-A0A7X3NTY9-F1
#
_cell.length_a   1.000
_cell.length_b   1.000
_cell.length_c   1.000
_cell.angle_alpha   90.00
_cell.angle_beta   90.00
_cell.angle_gamma   90.00
#
_symmetry.space_group_name_H-M   'P 1'
#
loop_
_entity.id
_entity.type
_entity.pdbx_description
1 polymer ?
#
loop_
_entity_poly.entity_id
_entity_poly.type
_entity_poly.pdbx_seq_one_letter_code
_entity_poly.pdbx_strand_id
1 'polypeptide(L)'
;METGREFQPVARRVSTSHRLKPEVMPKELTVRTRKLKLQYTQQLDTLNAATASVWRECLVLKEMWDYAHGYRTGGALDVPCELGMDKQLSKSQPLHSQSIQEVRRRYFKNRKGFREKRKNGDKKAKPPYRDKRFQTTTWKKSAIYFKGNMLVLSNGRQGAPLKVRLPKNFDLKYAIAHIAIVELVYNKGQYTLHFVYGVEKPLKSESEGVVGVDIGEIHSLVSHDGVATTIFNGRYIRSLYRLRNKVIASYGKKIDRCKRHSQRWWYLVRHKWKRIRQIDNQILDGLHKHTAQFVKMCEDRDIATIVIGDLTVIREHIDYGKRSNQKLHQWAFGKVTQLISYKAKALGIKVEVIDEAYTSQTCPKCGNRKKPTTREYTCKCGFEYHRDGVGAINIRQKYLGCLGVPVVATMASPVGIRLEGRCCSA
;
A
#
# COMPACT_ATOMS: atom_id res chain seq x y z
N MET A 1 5.87 29.17 -87.86
CA MET A 1 4.69 28.90 -87.01
C MET A 1 5.04 27.72 -86.13
N GLU A 2 4.91 27.94 -84.83
CA GLU A 2 5.57 27.24 -83.75
C GLU A 2 5.09 25.79 -83.56
N THR A 3 6.05 24.91 -83.29
CA THR A 3 5.84 23.53 -82.84
C THR A 3 5.47 23.52 -81.35
N GLY A 4 4.20 23.37 -81.03
CA GLY A 4 3.69 23.26 -79.65
C GLY A 4 3.92 21.86 -79.04
N ARG A 5 4.68 21.80 -77.95
CA ARG A 5 4.75 20.64 -77.04
C ARG A 5 3.62 20.73 -76.01
N GLU A 6 2.76 19.72 -75.98
CA GLU A 6 1.79 19.49 -74.90
C GLU A 6 2.51 19.12 -73.60
N PHE A 7 2.22 19.85 -72.52
CA PHE A 7 2.56 19.49 -71.14
C PHE A 7 1.27 19.19 -70.38
N GLN A 8 1.09 17.94 -69.94
CA GLN A 8 0.01 17.54 -69.03
C GLN A 8 0.32 18.00 -67.58
N PRO A 9 -0.68 18.52 -66.82
CA PRO A 9 -0.48 18.93 -65.44
C PRO A 9 -0.54 17.75 -64.45
N VAL A 10 0.45 17.70 -63.56
CA VAL A 10 0.60 16.70 -62.50
C VAL A 10 -0.42 16.94 -61.37
N ALA A 11 -1.29 15.96 -61.14
CA ALA A 11 -2.26 15.95 -60.05
C ALA A 11 -1.58 15.86 -58.66
N ARG A 12 -1.68 16.92 -57.84
CA ARG A 12 -1.34 16.87 -56.42
C ARG A 12 -2.49 16.24 -55.62
N ARG A 13 -2.28 15.03 -55.09
CA ARG A 13 -3.16 14.41 -54.10
C ARG A 13 -3.12 15.21 -52.78
N VAL A 14 -4.21 15.89 -52.45
CA VAL A 14 -4.43 16.47 -51.12
C VAL A 14 -4.90 15.36 -50.19
N SER A 15 -4.01 14.84 -49.35
CA SER A 15 -4.37 13.89 -48.29
C SER A 15 -5.05 14.65 -47.13
N THR A 16 -6.37 14.65 -47.09
CA THR A 16 -7.16 15.18 -45.97
C THR A 16 -7.06 14.24 -44.76
N SER A 17 -5.95 14.33 -44.02
CA SER A 17 -5.83 13.68 -42.71
C SER A 17 -6.77 14.38 -41.71
N HIS A 18 -7.92 13.77 -41.46
CA HIS A 18 -8.81 14.20 -40.39
C HIS A 18 -8.17 13.80 -39.06
N ARG A 19 -7.44 14.74 -38.46
CA ARG A 19 -6.91 14.61 -37.10
C ARG A 19 -8.09 14.70 -36.13
N LEU A 20 -8.59 13.56 -35.69
CA LEU A 20 -9.51 13.48 -34.55
C LEU A 20 -8.85 14.22 -33.38
N LYS A 21 -9.51 15.28 -32.89
CA LYS A 21 -9.11 15.97 -31.66
C LYS A 21 -9.16 14.94 -30.53
N PRO A 22 -8.11 14.79 -29.71
CA PRO A 22 -8.22 13.97 -28.52
C PRO A 22 -9.12 14.72 -27.54
N GLU A 23 -10.31 14.18 -27.29
CA GLU A 23 -11.08 14.49 -26.09
C GLU A 23 -10.28 13.97 -24.89
N VAL A 24 -9.38 14.82 -24.37
CA VAL A 24 -8.60 14.51 -23.17
C VAL A 24 -9.47 14.85 -21.96
N MET A 25 -10.39 13.95 -21.63
CA MET A 25 -10.79 13.78 -20.23
C MET A 25 -9.55 13.19 -19.50
N PRO A 26 -9.02 13.82 -18.44
CA PRO A 26 -7.88 13.26 -17.73
C PRO A 26 -8.32 11.97 -17.03
N LYS A 27 -8.02 10.83 -17.64
CA LYS A 27 -8.23 9.51 -17.02
C LYS A 27 -7.37 9.43 -15.77
N GLU A 28 -8.00 9.56 -14.60
CA GLU A 28 -7.30 9.34 -13.34
C GLU A 28 -6.77 7.90 -13.31
N LEU A 29 -5.46 7.74 -13.34
CA LEU A 29 -4.81 6.44 -13.24
C LEU A 29 -4.66 6.05 -11.76
N THR A 30 -5.17 4.88 -11.39
CA THR A 30 -4.82 4.23 -10.13
C THR A 30 -3.55 3.40 -10.30
N VAL A 31 -2.78 3.25 -9.23
CA VAL A 31 -1.50 2.54 -9.25
C VAL A 31 -1.65 1.21 -8.51
N ARG A 32 -1.37 0.10 -9.19
CA ARG A 32 -1.33 -1.24 -8.59
C ARG A 32 0.11 -1.75 -8.55
N THR A 33 0.54 -2.32 -7.42
CA THR A 33 1.89 -2.87 -7.29
C THR A 33 1.87 -4.38 -7.03
N ARG A 34 2.54 -5.17 -7.87
CA ARG A 34 2.84 -6.58 -7.62
C ARG A 34 4.29 -6.73 -7.18
N LYS A 35 4.57 -7.62 -6.22
CA LYS A 35 5.92 -7.84 -5.69
C LYS A 35 6.44 -9.22 -6.06
N LEU A 36 7.72 -9.30 -6.41
CA LEU A 36 8.45 -10.55 -6.63
C LEU A 36 9.70 -10.54 -5.76
N LYS A 37 9.87 -11.56 -4.92
CA LYS A 37 11.11 -11.73 -4.13
C LYS A 37 12.22 -12.25 -5.04
N LEU A 38 13.40 -11.65 -4.93
CA LEU A 38 14.60 -12.13 -5.61
C LEU A 38 15.52 -12.85 -4.63
N GLN A 39 16.24 -13.84 -5.13
CA GLN A 39 17.43 -14.34 -4.45
C GLN A 39 18.53 -13.28 -4.54
N TYR A 40 19.38 -13.25 -3.52
CA TYR A 40 20.49 -12.31 -3.49
C TYR A 40 21.48 -12.63 -4.63
N THR A 41 21.89 -11.58 -5.34
CA THR A 41 23.07 -11.61 -6.20
C THR A 41 23.86 -10.33 -5.98
N GLN A 42 25.17 -10.38 -6.20
CA GLN A 42 26.04 -9.20 -6.07
C GLN A 42 25.61 -8.05 -7.01
N GLN A 43 25.04 -8.38 -8.17
CA GLN A 43 24.50 -7.39 -9.11
C GLN A 43 23.36 -6.55 -8.50
N LEU A 44 22.53 -7.10 -7.61
CA LEU A 44 21.45 -6.33 -6.97
C LEU A 44 22.01 -5.28 -5.99
N ASP A 45 23.05 -5.64 -5.25
CA ASP A 45 23.76 -4.73 -4.35
C ASP A 45 24.43 -3.60 -5.13
N THR A 46 25.14 -3.92 -6.23
CA THR A 46 25.82 -2.91 -7.04
C THR A 46 24.84 -1.92 -7.66
N LEU A 47 23.67 -2.38 -8.14
CA LEU A 47 22.64 -1.49 -8.71
C LEU A 47 22.03 -0.54 -7.67
N ASN A 48 21.64 -1.07 -6.51
CA ASN A 48 21.08 -0.23 -5.44
C ASN A 48 22.13 0.70 -4.82
N ALA A 49 23.41 0.28 -4.77
CA ALA A 49 24.53 1.12 -4.32
C ALA A 49 24.85 2.23 -5.33
N ALA A 50 24.88 1.93 -6.63
CA ALA A 50 25.03 2.93 -7.68
C ALA A 50 23.90 3.97 -7.63
N THR A 51 22.66 3.51 -7.38
CA THR A 51 21.51 4.41 -7.20
C THR A 51 21.66 5.29 -5.96
N ALA A 52 22.26 4.75 -4.90
CA ALA A 52 22.55 5.51 -3.68
C ALA A 52 23.70 6.52 -3.87
N SER A 53 24.67 6.21 -4.74
CA SER A 53 25.71 7.15 -5.16
C SER A 53 25.12 8.36 -5.88
N VAL A 54 24.20 8.15 -6.83
CA VAL A 54 23.45 9.26 -7.48
C VAL A 54 22.69 10.10 -6.44
N TRP A 55 22.09 9.46 -5.45
CA TRP A 55 21.39 10.17 -4.37
C TRP A 55 22.34 11.05 -3.55
N ARG A 56 23.55 10.56 -3.24
CA ARG A 56 24.60 11.34 -2.58
C ARG A 56 25.02 12.52 -3.44
N GLU A 57 25.19 12.31 -4.73
CA GLU A 57 25.51 13.39 -5.66
C GLU A 57 24.42 14.48 -5.66
N CYS A 58 23.14 14.11 -5.63
CA CYS A 58 22.06 15.08 -5.43
C CYS A 58 22.19 15.87 -4.12
N LEU A 59 22.67 15.27 -3.02
CA LEU A 59 22.90 15.98 -1.77
C LEU A 59 24.01 17.04 -1.95
N VAL A 60 25.15 16.62 -2.51
CA VAL A 60 26.32 17.48 -2.73
C VAL A 60 26.00 18.64 -3.68
N LEU A 61 25.41 18.35 -4.84
CA LEU A 61 25.04 19.39 -5.82
C LEU A 61 24.06 20.41 -5.22
N LYS A 62 23.16 19.98 -4.33
CA LYS A 62 22.22 20.89 -3.68
C LYS A 62 22.93 21.80 -2.67
N GLU A 63 23.88 21.26 -1.92
CA GLU A 63 24.70 22.01 -0.98
C GLU A 63 25.56 23.05 -1.71
N MET A 64 26.21 22.66 -2.81
CA MET A 64 26.94 23.58 -3.68
C MET A 64 26.04 24.69 -4.24
N TRP A 65 24.82 24.35 -4.66
CA TRP A 65 23.85 25.35 -5.13
C TRP A 65 23.48 26.34 -4.02
N ASP A 66 23.20 25.87 -2.80
CA ASP A 66 22.87 26.75 -1.68
C ASP A 66 24.07 27.66 -1.34
N TYR A 67 25.28 27.11 -1.31
CA TYR A 67 26.50 27.87 -1.08
C TYR A 67 26.68 29.00 -2.11
N ALA A 68 26.56 28.69 -3.40
CA ALA A 68 26.71 29.67 -4.48
C ALA A 68 25.66 30.80 -4.43
N HIS A 69 24.51 30.56 -3.82
CA HIS A 69 23.44 31.56 -3.67
C HIS A 69 23.37 32.15 -2.24
N GLY A 70 24.45 32.01 -1.46
CA GLY A 70 24.58 32.57 -0.11
C GLY A 70 23.55 32.05 0.88
N TYR A 71 23.05 30.82 0.68
CA TYR A 71 21.95 30.22 1.44
C TYR A 71 20.64 31.04 1.45
N ARG A 72 20.56 32.10 0.62
CA ARG A 72 19.44 33.05 0.58
C ARG A 72 18.12 32.41 0.16
N THR A 73 18.20 31.29 -0.54
CA THR A 73 17.02 30.53 -0.94
C THR A 73 16.29 29.91 0.26
N GLY A 74 16.86 29.89 1.47
CA GLY A 74 16.24 29.19 2.61
C GLY A 74 15.96 27.71 2.29
N GLY A 75 16.75 27.16 1.38
CA GLY A 75 16.54 25.85 0.78
C GLY A 75 15.39 25.78 -0.23
N ALA A 76 15.00 26.87 -0.92
CA ALA A 76 14.00 26.97 -2.00
C ALA A 76 14.21 25.93 -3.11
N LEU A 77 13.12 25.58 -3.80
CA LEU A 77 13.06 24.49 -4.76
C LEU A 77 12.96 25.20 -6.09
N ASP A 78 14.10 25.70 -6.53
CA ASP A 78 14.12 26.58 -7.68
C ASP A 78 14.23 25.75 -8.96
N VAL A 79 13.43 26.07 -9.97
CA VAL A 79 13.41 25.34 -11.24
C VAL A 79 14.81 25.34 -11.91
N PRO A 80 15.58 26.45 -11.91
CA PRO A 80 16.99 26.48 -12.28
C PRO A 80 17.88 25.50 -11.48
N CYS A 81 17.64 25.30 -10.18
CA CYS A 81 18.40 24.32 -9.39
C CYS A 81 18.16 22.90 -9.91
N GLU A 82 16.90 22.54 -10.16
CA GLU A 82 16.56 21.22 -10.70
C GLU A 82 17.14 20.97 -12.09
N LEU A 83 17.09 21.98 -12.97
CA LEU A 83 17.66 21.90 -14.31
C LEU A 83 19.19 21.88 -14.30
N GLY A 84 19.83 22.67 -13.43
CA GLY A 84 21.28 22.70 -13.25
C GLY A 84 21.81 21.35 -12.77
N MET A 85 21.12 20.74 -11.80
CA MET A 85 21.46 19.40 -11.33
C MET A 85 21.32 18.34 -12.43
N ASP A 86 20.34 18.44 -13.34
CA ASP A 86 20.21 17.48 -14.47
C ASP A 86 21.43 17.48 -15.39
N LYS A 87 22.05 18.65 -15.57
CA LYS A 87 23.26 18.81 -16.40
C LYS A 87 24.51 18.29 -15.70
N GLN A 88 24.58 18.44 -14.38
CA GLN A 88 25.77 18.14 -13.58
C GLN A 88 25.82 16.71 -13.04
N LEU A 89 24.66 16.02 -12.95
CA LEU A 89 24.62 14.64 -12.48
C LEU A 89 25.49 13.72 -13.35
N SER A 90 26.40 13.01 -12.68
CA SER A 90 27.28 12.05 -13.30
C SER A 90 26.49 10.94 -13.99
N LYS A 91 26.84 10.71 -15.26
CA LYS A 91 26.33 9.58 -16.06
C LYS A 91 27.29 8.39 -16.02
N SER A 92 28.25 8.40 -15.11
CA SER A 92 29.28 7.36 -14.95
C SER A 92 28.76 6.12 -14.23
N GLN A 93 27.64 6.24 -13.51
CA GLN A 93 27.03 5.09 -12.84
C GLN A 93 26.45 4.12 -13.87
N PRO A 94 26.57 2.79 -13.66
CA PRO A 94 26.08 1.76 -14.58
C PRO A 94 24.55 1.60 -14.47
N LEU A 95 23.83 2.69 -14.69
CA LEU A 95 22.38 2.81 -14.57
C LEU A 95 21.81 3.38 -15.87
N HIS A 96 20.56 3.01 -16.15
CA HIS A 96 19.83 3.64 -17.24
C HIS A 96 19.63 5.14 -16.95
N SER A 97 19.69 5.99 -17.99
CA SER A 97 19.56 7.45 -17.84
C SER A 97 18.28 7.86 -17.12
N GLN A 98 17.15 7.22 -17.44
CA GLN A 98 15.88 7.45 -16.75
C GLN A 98 15.86 7.01 -15.28
N SER A 99 16.70 6.04 -14.88
CA SER A 99 16.85 5.65 -13.48
C SER A 99 17.55 6.76 -12.69
N ILE A 100 18.59 7.38 -13.27
CA ILE A 100 19.29 8.53 -12.69
C ILE A 100 18.31 9.71 -12.52
N GLN A 101 17.55 10.03 -13.57
CA GLN A 101 16.52 11.07 -13.53
C GLN A 101 15.46 10.81 -12.45
N GLU A 102 15.07 9.54 -12.22
CA GLU A 102 14.10 9.20 -11.19
C GLU A 102 14.67 9.38 -9.77
N VAL A 103 15.96 9.15 -9.56
CA VAL A 103 16.62 9.47 -8.28
C VAL A 103 16.54 10.97 -7.99
N ARG A 104 16.84 11.81 -8.98
CA ARG A 104 16.71 13.28 -8.88
C ARG A 104 15.27 13.67 -8.57
N ARG A 105 14.30 13.15 -9.34
CA ARG A 105 12.88 13.42 -9.12
C ARG A 105 12.46 13.06 -7.69
N ARG A 106 12.91 11.90 -7.19
CA ARG A 106 12.65 11.44 -5.82
C ARG A 106 13.30 12.38 -4.78
N TYR A 107 14.49 12.89 -5.05
CA TYR A 107 15.17 13.87 -4.19
C TYR A 107 14.34 15.14 -4.03
N PHE A 108 13.92 15.76 -5.13
CA PHE A 108 13.10 16.96 -5.10
C PHE A 108 11.70 16.72 -4.51
N LYS A 109 11.08 15.58 -4.81
CA LYS A 109 9.82 15.16 -4.17
C LYS A 109 9.95 15.10 -2.65
N ASN A 110 11.06 14.55 -2.14
CA ASN A 110 11.31 14.48 -0.70
C ASN A 110 11.54 15.86 -0.08
N ARG A 111 12.19 16.79 -0.79
CA ARG A 111 12.33 18.19 -0.35
C ARG A 111 10.99 18.91 -0.29
N LYS A 112 10.12 18.72 -1.30
CA LYS A 112 8.75 19.27 -1.31
C LYS A 112 7.95 18.76 -0.12
N GLY A 113 7.96 17.45 0.12
CA GLY A 113 7.28 16.85 1.28
C GLY A 113 7.83 17.30 2.63
N PHE A 114 9.14 17.55 2.74
CA PHE A 114 9.74 18.17 3.93
C PHE A 114 9.13 19.56 4.22
N ARG A 115 8.94 20.38 3.18
CA ARG A 115 8.35 21.72 3.35
C ARG A 115 6.88 21.69 3.70
N GLU A 116 6.10 20.82 3.05
CA GLU A 116 4.68 20.64 3.40
C GLU A 116 4.52 20.29 4.88
N LYS A 117 5.39 19.43 5.41
CA LYS A 117 5.41 19.13 6.86
C LYS A 117 5.74 20.34 7.73
N ARG A 118 6.74 21.15 7.34
CA ARG A 118 7.09 22.40 8.04
C ARG A 118 5.93 23.40 8.03
N LYS A 119 5.26 23.55 6.88
CA LYS A 119 4.07 24.40 6.72
C LYS A 119 2.92 23.91 7.61
N ASN A 120 2.77 22.60 7.74
CA ASN A 120 1.77 21.96 8.60
C ASN A 120 2.19 21.87 10.08
N GLY A 121 3.18 22.67 10.52
CA GLY A 121 3.55 22.81 11.94
C GLY A 121 4.62 21.84 12.47
N ASP A 122 5.14 20.91 11.67
CA ASP A 122 6.23 20.01 12.10
C ASP A 122 7.58 20.75 12.12
N LYS A 123 7.88 21.40 13.25
CA LYS A 123 9.16 22.10 13.48
C LYS A 123 10.38 21.16 13.56
N LYS A 124 10.20 19.84 13.63
CA LYS A 124 11.30 18.86 13.69
C LYS A 124 11.61 18.25 12.32
N ALA A 125 10.77 18.46 11.32
CA ALA A 125 11.00 17.99 9.96
C ALA A 125 12.36 18.51 9.42
N LYS A 126 13.15 17.63 8.81
CA LYS A 126 14.46 17.95 8.21
C LYS A 126 14.44 17.67 6.70
N PRO A 127 15.17 18.45 5.88
CA PRO A 127 15.35 18.11 4.47
C PRO A 127 16.06 16.77 4.34
N PRO A 128 16.08 16.13 3.15
CA PRO A 128 16.87 14.93 2.95
C PRO A 128 18.36 15.26 3.17
N TYR A 129 18.99 14.58 4.14
CA TYR A 129 20.36 14.88 4.57
C TYR A 129 21.22 13.63 4.79
N ARG A 130 20.62 12.44 4.76
CA ARG A 130 21.32 11.20 5.07
C ARG A 130 21.80 10.52 3.80
N ASP A 131 23.07 10.18 3.84
CA ASP A 131 23.66 9.17 2.97
C ASP A 131 23.00 7.81 3.18
N LYS A 132 22.88 7.07 2.09
CA LYS A 132 22.31 5.73 2.07
C LYS A 132 23.32 4.79 1.47
N ARG A 133 23.42 3.59 2.03
CA ARG A 133 24.16 2.49 1.40
C ARG A 133 23.41 1.91 0.21
N PHE A 134 22.08 1.87 0.29
CA PHE A 134 21.20 1.33 -0.73
C PHE A 134 20.02 2.27 -0.96
N GLN A 135 19.66 2.46 -2.21
CA GLN A 135 18.51 3.24 -2.63
C GLN A 135 17.77 2.49 -3.73
N THR A 136 16.45 2.62 -3.80
CA THR A 136 15.60 1.93 -4.77
C THR A 136 15.98 2.28 -6.21
N THR A 137 16.49 1.33 -6.98
CA THR A 137 16.68 1.47 -8.43
C THR A 137 15.34 1.37 -9.15
N THR A 138 15.09 2.28 -10.09
CA THR A 138 13.80 2.39 -10.78
C THR A 138 14.00 2.37 -12.29
N TRP A 139 13.31 1.48 -13.02
CA TRP A 139 13.28 1.42 -14.48
C TRP A 139 11.92 1.87 -14.98
N LYS A 140 11.89 2.73 -16.00
CA LYS A 140 10.66 3.14 -16.69
C LYS A 140 10.47 2.31 -17.96
N LYS A 141 9.33 2.47 -18.63
CA LYS A 141 8.90 1.66 -19.79
C LYS A 141 9.98 1.42 -20.85
N SER A 142 10.79 2.42 -21.22
CA SER A 142 11.83 2.25 -22.25
C SER A 142 13.06 1.46 -21.78
N ALA A 143 13.13 1.07 -20.52
CA ALA A 143 14.20 0.22 -19.99
C ALA A 143 13.70 -1.17 -19.57
N ILE A 144 12.43 -1.48 -19.83
CA ILE A 144 11.77 -2.73 -19.43
C ILE A 144 11.43 -3.53 -20.69
N TYR A 145 11.95 -4.74 -20.80
CA TYR A 145 11.70 -5.63 -21.94
C TYR A 145 11.45 -7.05 -21.46
N PHE A 146 10.73 -7.83 -22.25
CA PHE A 146 10.48 -9.24 -21.99
C PHE A 146 11.04 -10.07 -23.14
N LYS A 147 11.81 -11.11 -22.82
CA LYS A 147 12.30 -12.12 -23.78
C LYS A 147 11.77 -13.48 -23.35
N GLY A 148 10.67 -13.92 -23.99
CA GLY A 148 9.90 -15.06 -23.49
C GLY A 148 9.47 -14.84 -22.04
N ASN A 149 9.81 -15.77 -21.14
CA ASN A 149 9.50 -15.68 -19.71
C ASN A 149 10.61 -15.01 -18.87
N MET A 150 11.47 -14.21 -19.50
CA MET A 150 12.55 -13.47 -18.84
C MET A 150 12.27 -11.97 -18.88
N LEU A 151 12.22 -11.34 -17.71
CA LEU A 151 12.27 -9.90 -17.57
C LEU A 151 13.71 -9.43 -17.78
N VAL A 152 13.90 -8.44 -18.64
CA VAL A 152 15.18 -7.79 -18.91
C VAL A 152 15.05 -6.31 -18.58
N LEU A 153 15.83 -5.86 -17.61
CA LEU A 153 15.90 -4.47 -17.18
C LEU A 153 17.22 -3.88 -17.68
N SER A 154 17.13 -2.95 -18.64
CA SER A 154 18.28 -2.32 -19.27
C SER A 154 18.95 -1.34 -18.31
N ASN A 155 20.28 -1.35 -18.26
CA ASN A 155 21.09 -0.41 -17.48
C ASN A 155 21.86 0.58 -18.39
N GLY A 156 21.36 0.79 -19.62
CA GLY A 156 22.03 1.61 -20.62
C GLY A 156 23.12 0.85 -21.39
N ARG A 157 23.91 1.57 -22.22
CA ARG A 157 24.93 0.97 -23.09
C ARG A 157 26.10 0.34 -22.32
N GLN A 158 26.47 0.92 -21.18
CA GLN A 158 27.65 0.51 -20.41
C GLN A 158 27.32 -0.48 -19.28
N GLY A 159 26.05 -0.60 -18.88
CA GLY A 159 25.64 -1.45 -17.77
C GLY A 159 25.08 -2.80 -18.22
N ALA A 160 25.60 -3.90 -17.66
CA ALA A 160 25.01 -5.22 -17.86
C ALA A 160 23.54 -5.23 -17.39
N PRO A 161 22.59 -5.70 -18.23
CA PRO A 161 21.17 -5.68 -17.87
C PRO A 161 20.88 -6.65 -16.73
N LEU A 162 19.91 -6.30 -15.88
CA LEU A 162 19.40 -7.23 -14.87
C LEU A 162 18.38 -8.16 -15.53
N LYS A 163 18.70 -9.45 -15.56
CA LYS A 163 17.84 -10.50 -16.12
C LYS A 163 17.18 -11.29 -14.99
N VAL A 164 15.86 -11.39 -15.01
CA VAL A 164 15.09 -12.10 -13.98
C VAL A 164 14.13 -13.07 -14.64
N ARG A 165 14.23 -14.36 -14.26
CA ARG A 165 13.27 -15.37 -14.68
C ARG A 165 11.95 -15.18 -13.93
N LEU A 166 10.86 -15.07 -14.66
CA LEU A 166 9.54 -14.85 -14.06
C LEU A 166 8.88 -16.19 -13.67
N PRO A 167 8.03 -16.21 -12.63
CA PRO A 167 7.24 -17.39 -12.29
C PRO A 167 6.31 -17.83 -13.43
N LYS A 168 5.98 -19.12 -13.51
CA LYS A 168 5.08 -19.66 -14.56
C LYS A 168 3.69 -18.98 -14.57
N ASN A 169 3.19 -18.58 -13.40
CA ASN A 169 1.91 -17.89 -13.21
C ASN A 169 2.05 -16.34 -13.25
N PHE A 170 3.11 -15.83 -13.88
CA PHE A 170 3.23 -14.40 -14.12
C PHE A 170 2.39 -14.02 -15.35
N ASP A 171 1.49 -13.05 -15.17
CA ASP A 171 0.63 -12.58 -16.26
C ASP A 171 1.41 -11.62 -17.15
N LEU A 172 2.06 -12.19 -18.17
CA LEU A 172 2.93 -11.47 -19.08
C LEU A 172 2.13 -10.50 -19.96
N LYS A 173 0.95 -10.92 -20.43
CA LYS A 173 0.08 -10.11 -21.30
C LYS A 173 -0.36 -8.85 -20.58
N TYR A 174 -0.85 -8.99 -19.35
CA TYR A 174 -1.23 -7.85 -18.52
C TYR A 174 -0.04 -6.93 -18.23
N ALA A 175 1.13 -7.51 -17.95
CA ALA A 175 2.32 -6.73 -17.64
C ALA A 175 2.80 -5.89 -18.84
N ILE A 176 2.84 -6.46 -20.03
CA ILE A 176 3.25 -5.74 -21.24
C ILE A 176 2.33 -4.54 -21.51
N ALA A 177 1.02 -4.71 -21.31
CA ALA A 177 0.04 -3.65 -21.55
C ALA A 177 0.10 -2.52 -20.51
N HIS A 178 0.20 -2.85 -19.22
CA HIS A 178 -0.09 -1.90 -18.14
C HIS A 178 1.13 -1.46 -17.31
N ILE A 179 2.31 -2.05 -17.52
CA ILE A 179 3.47 -1.73 -16.69
C ILE A 179 3.95 -0.31 -16.96
N ALA A 180 4.02 0.49 -15.89
CA ALA A 180 4.57 1.83 -15.94
C ALA A 180 6.05 1.83 -15.53
N ILE A 181 6.34 1.19 -14.38
CA ILE A 181 7.64 1.26 -13.71
C ILE A 181 7.95 -0.08 -13.05
N VAL A 182 9.23 -0.47 -13.01
CA VAL A 182 9.75 -1.54 -12.15
C VAL A 182 10.73 -0.94 -11.14
N GLU A 183 10.58 -1.28 -9.86
CA GLU A 183 11.49 -0.84 -8.80
C GLU A 183 12.19 -2.01 -8.12
N LEU A 184 13.51 -1.95 -7.98
CA LEU A 184 14.29 -2.86 -7.14
C LEU A 184 14.39 -2.27 -5.74
N VAL A 185 13.66 -2.88 -4.79
CA VAL A 185 13.61 -2.42 -3.40
C VAL A 185 14.41 -3.37 -2.53
N TYR A 186 15.34 -2.81 -1.76
CA TYR A 186 16.01 -3.53 -0.68
C TYR A 186 15.35 -3.21 0.65
N ASN A 187 14.98 -4.25 1.40
CA ASN A 187 14.46 -4.10 2.75
C ASN A 187 15.06 -5.16 3.69
N LYS A 188 15.96 -4.71 4.58
CA LYS A 188 16.50 -5.50 5.70
C LYS A 188 16.99 -6.92 5.31
N GLY A 189 17.74 -7.03 4.22
CA GLY A 189 18.33 -8.29 3.75
C GLY A 189 17.53 -9.03 2.69
N GLN A 190 16.45 -8.45 2.16
CA GLN A 190 15.65 -9.04 1.09
C GLN A 190 15.49 -8.03 -0.06
N TYR A 191 15.77 -8.49 -1.27
CA TYR A 191 15.44 -7.78 -2.49
C TYR A 191 14.07 -8.18 -3.01
N THR A 192 13.29 -7.18 -3.42
CA THR A 192 11.99 -7.37 -4.07
C THR A 192 11.87 -6.47 -5.28
N LEU A 193 11.46 -7.03 -6.43
CA LEU A 193 10.98 -6.24 -7.54
C LEU A 193 9.54 -5.84 -7.31
N HIS A 194 9.25 -4.56 -7.45
CA HIS A 194 7.91 -4.00 -7.45
C HIS A 194 7.54 -3.64 -8.89
N PHE A 195 6.55 -4.36 -9.44
CA PHE A 195 5.95 -4.06 -10.73
C PHE A 195 4.81 -3.07 -10.49
N VAL A 196 4.96 -1.86 -10.99
CA VAL A 196 4.00 -0.76 -10.81
C VAL A 196 3.20 -0.61 -12.11
N TYR A 197 1.91 -0.91 -12.04
CA TYR A 197 0.98 -0.82 -13.16
C TYR A 197 0.17 0.47 -13.05
N GLY A 198 0.03 1.17 -14.17
CA GLY A 198 -0.97 2.22 -14.33
C GLY A 198 -2.26 1.57 -14.77
N VAL A 199 -3.31 1.65 -13.96
CA VAL A 199 -4.61 1.05 -14.24
C VAL A 199 -5.62 2.18 -14.32
N GLU A 200 -6.47 2.16 -15.34
CA GLU A 200 -7.58 3.10 -15.44
C GLU A 200 -8.47 2.93 -14.19
N LYS A 201 -8.83 4.04 -13.57
CA LYS A 201 -9.76 3.99 -12.45
C LYS A 201 -11.08 3.41 -12.96
N PRO A 202 -11.64 2.37 -12.31
CA PRO A 202 -12.95 1.86 -12.69
C PRO A 202 -13.99 2.99 -12.57
N LEU A 203 -14.97 2.98 -13.47
CA LEU A 203 -16.14 3.84 -13.38
C LEU A 203 -16.81 3.61 -12.01
N LYS A 204 -17.36 4.67 -11.41
CA LYS A 204 -18.13 4.53 -10.18
C LYS A 204 -19.33 3.61 -10.47
N SER A 205 -19.59 2.65 -9.59
CA SER A 205 -20.82 1.87 -9.66
C SER A 205 -22.03 2.81 -9.44
N GLU A 206 -23.11 2.60 -10.20
CA GLU A 206 -24.40 3.28 -9.97
C GLU A 206 -25.15 2.72 -8.75
N SER A 207 -24.67 1.62 -8.18
CA SER A 207 -25.24 1.00 -6.99
C SER A 207 -25.25 1.94 -5.77
N GLU A 208 -26.26 1.76 -4.92
CA GLU A 208 -26.40 2.41 -3.61
C GLU A 208 -26.08 1.45 -2.45
N GLY A 209 -25.59 0.24 -2.74
CA GLY A 209 -25.32 -0.78 -1.73
C GLY A 209 -24.33 -0.31 -0.65
N VAL A 210 -24.71 -0.46 0.62
CA VAL A 210 -23.88 -0.08 1.78
C VAL A 210 -23.60 -1.29 2.66
N VAL A 211 -22.33 -1.49 3.02
CA VAL A 211 -21.90 -2.48 4.02
C VAL A 211 -21.26 -1.80 5.23
N GLY A 212 -21.70 -2.16 6.43
CA GLY A 212 -21.06 -1.77 7.68
C GLY A 212 -20.01 -2.80 8.10
N VAL A 213 -18.86 -2.33 8.57
CA VAL A 213 -17.71 -3.16 8.95
C VAL A 213 -17.23 -2.81 10.35
N ASP A 214 -17.31 -3.79 11.23
CA ASP A 214 -16.68 -3.77 12.56
C ASP A 214 -15.33 -4.50 12.51
N ILE A 215 -14.27 -3.83 12.95
CA ILE A 215 -12.92 -4.40 13.02
C ILE A 215 -12.60 -4.71 14.48
N GLY A 216 -12.81 -5.96 14.89
CA GLY A 216 -12.61 -6.43 16.28
C GLY A 216 -11.19 -6.85 16.69
N GLU A 217 -10.97 -7.08 18.00
CA GLU A 217 -9.72 -7.67 18.56
C GLU A 217 -9.62 -9.17 18.23
N ILE A 218 -10.76 -9.87 18.22
CA ILE A 218 -10.85 -11.33 18.09
C ILE A 218 -11.09 -11.74 16.63
N HIS A 219 -11.99 -11.04 15.94
CA HIS A 219 -12.31 -11.22 14.54
C HIS A 219 -11.59 -10.17 13.71
N SER A 220 -11.04 -10.56 12.57
CA SER A 220 -10.24 -9.62 11.76
C SER A 220 -11.10 -8.53 11.12
N LEU A 221 -12.33 -8.90 10.75
CA LEU A 221 -13.40 -8.00 10.35
C LEU A 221 -14.73 -8.76 10.44
N VAL A 222 -15.80 -8.04 10.74
CA VAL A 222 -17.19 -8.49 10.66
C VAL A 222 -17.94 -7.49 9.79
N SER A 223 -18.70 -7.97 8.82
CA SER A 223 -19.39 -7.13 7.86
C SER A 223 -20.88 -7.46 7.80
N HIS A 224 -21.72 -6.45 7.63
CA HIS A 224 -23.16 -6.61 7.42
C HIS A 224 -23.64 -5.67 6.31
N ASP A 225 -24.30 -6.22 5.29
CA ASP A 225 -24.76 -5.48 4.10
C ASP A 225 -26.25 -5.09 4.14
N GLY A 226 -26.95 -5.45 5.22
CA GLY A 226 -28.40 -5.28 5.37
C GLY A 226 -29.18 -6.58 5.24
N VAL A 227 -28.55 -7.64 4.71
CA VAL A 227 -29.16 -8.96 4.54
C VAL A 227 -28.38 -10.01 5.32
N ALA A 228 -27.06 -10.07 5.15
CA ALA A 228 -26.22 -11.11 5.68
C ALA A 228 -25.04 -10.55 6.49
N THR A 229 -24.79 -11.18 7.64
CA THR A 229 -23.59 -10.91 8.44
C THR A 229 -22.50 -11.92 8.10
N THR A 230 -21.32 -11.43 7.76
CA THR A 230 -20.14 -12.25 7.45
C THR A 230 -19.02 -11.98 8.45
N ILE A 231 -18.48 -13.03 9.07
CA ILE A 231 -17.46 -12.96 10.10
C ILE A 231 -16.15 -13.55 9.59
N PHE A 232 -15.08 -12.75 9.52
CA PHE A 232 -13.75 -13.23 9.15
C PHE A 232 -12.96 -13.64 10.40
N ASN A 233 -12.74 -14.94 10.55
CA ASN A 233 -12.20 -15.53 11.75
C ASN A 233 -10.72 -15.18 11.98
N GLY A 234 -10.44 -14.39 13.01
CA GLY A 234 -9.09 -13.92 13.34
C GLY A 234 -8.22 -14.90 14.15
N ARG A 235 -8.67 -16.14 14.45
CA ARG A 235 -7.94 -17.07 15.34
C ARG A 235 -6.51 -17.37 14.90
N TYR A 236 -6.28 -17.57 13.60
CA TYR A 236 -4.94 -17.81 13.06
C TYR A 236 -4.04 -16.58 13.25
N ILE A 237 -4.51 -15.39 12.84
CA ILE A 237 -3.75 -14.14 13.02
C ILE A 237 -3.47 -13.88 14.51
N ARG A 238 -4.43 -14.16 15.38
CA ARG A 238 -4.28 -14.05 16.83
C ARG A 238 -3.25 -15.02 17.38
N SER A 239 -3.18 -16.26 16.87
CA SER A 239 -2.15 -17.23 17.28
C SER A 239 -0.75 -16.75 16.89
N LEU A 240 -0.61 -16.10 15.74
CA LEU A 240 0.64 -15.45 15.31
C LEU A 240 1.05 -14.29 16.21
N TYR A 241 0.12 -13.41 16.60
CA TYR A 241 0.42 -12.37 17.59
C TYR A 241 0.91 -12.95 18.92
N ARG A 242 0.28 -14.02 19.41
CA ARG A 242 0.74 -14.74 20.61
C ARG A 242 2.14 -15.31 20.43
N LEU A 243 2.41 -15.96 19.29
CA LEU A 243 3.73 -16.49 18.96
C LEU A 243 4.78 -15.38 18.92
N ARG A 244 4.47 -14.24 18.32
CA ARG A 244 5.34 -13.06 18.27
C ARG A 244 5.72 -12.58 19.68
N ASN A 245 4.75 -12.50 20.59
CA ASN A 245 4.99 -12.09 21.98
C ASN A 245 5.89 -13.09 22.72
N LYS A 246 5.66 -14.41 22.53
CA LYS A 246 6.53 -15.46 23.09
C LYS A 246 7.97 -15.35 22.57
N VAL A 247 8.16 -15.09 21.27
CA VAL A 247 9.47 -14.88 20.66
C VAL A 247 10.17 -13.65 21.26
N ILE A 248 9.46 -12.53 21.38
CA ILE A 248 10.03 -11.30 21.98
C ILE A 248 10.51 -11.57 23.41
N ALA A 249 9.68 -12.24 24.23
CA ALA A 249 10.01 -12.55 25.61
C ALA A 249 11.19 -13.54 25.72
N SER A 250 11.17 -14.63 24.95
CA SER A 250 12.21 -15.66 24.97
C SER A 250 13.58 -15.10 24.57
N TYR A 251 13.64 -14.34 23.46
CA TYR A 251 14.89 -13.72 23.04
C TYR A 251 15.30 -12.58 23.97
N GLY A 252 14.36 -11.81 24.54
CA GLY A 252 14.65 -10.78 25.54
C GLY A 252 15.45 -11.36 26.70
N LYS A 253 14.93 -12.40 27.36
CA LYS A 253 15.62 -13.11 28.46
C LYS A 253 17.04 -13.56 28.11
N LYS A 254 17.26 -14.05 26.89
CA LYS A 254 18.59 -14.51 26.43
C LYS A 254 19.55 -13.33 26.18
N ILE A 255 19.04 -12.25 25.61
CA ILE A 255 19.80 -11.04 25.30
C ILE A 255 20.25 -10.33 26.58
N ASP A 256 19.37 -10.27 27.59
CA ASP A 256 19.64 -9.59 28.86
C ASP A 256 20.76 -10.27 29.66
N ARG A 257 20.95 -11.59 29.48
CA ARG A 257 22.06 -12.36 30.07
C ARG A 257 23.39 -12.20 29.33
N CYS A 258 23.43 -11.50 28.20
CA CYS A 258 24.64 -11.32 27.41
C CYS A 258 25.28 -9.96 27.70
N LYS A 259 26.63 -9.90 27.72
CA LYS A 259 27.34 -8.61 27.69
C LYS A 259 26.90 -7.82 26.46
N ARG A 260 26.45 -6.58 26.67
CA ARG A 260 25.98 -5.69 25.60
C ARG A 260 27.04 -5.55 24.52
N HIS A 261 26.63 -5.61 23.25
CA HIS A 261 27.50 -5.56 22.06
C HIS A 261 28.48 -6.72 21.87
N SER A 262 28.46 -7.76 22.70
CA SER A 262 29.20 -9.00 22.41
C SER A 262 28.73 -9.64 21.10
N GLN A 263 29.57 -10.48 20.49
CA GLN A 263 29.20 -11.22 19.28
C GLN A 263 27.91 -12.04 19.48
N ARG A 264 27.78 -12.70 20.65
CA ARG A 264 26.59 -13.44 21.04
C ARG A 264 25.35 -12.54 21.17
N TRP A 265 25.49 -11.34 21.72
CA TRP A 265 24.41 -10.36 21.81
C TRP A 265 23.90 -9.98 20.41
N TRP A 266 24.80 -9.63 19.49
CA TRP A 266 24.44 -9.30 18.11
C TRP A 266 23.84 -10.49 17.34
N TYR A 267 24.33 -11.71 17.58
CA TYR A 267 23.73 -12.93 17.03
C TYR A 267 22.27 -13.09 17.48
N LEU A 268 22.00 -13.01 18.79
CA LEU A 268 20.65 -13.15 19.33
C LEU A 268 19.71 -12.04 18.86
N VAL A 269 20.19 -10.79 18.80
CA VAL A 269 19.42 -9.65 18.29
C VAL A 269 19.03 -9.88 16.82
N ARG A 270 19.98 -10.28 15.97
CA ARG A 270 19.69 -10.58 14.55
C ARG A 270 18.68 -11.72 14.40
N HIS A 271 18.83 -12.81 15.16
CA HIS A 271 17.90 -13.94 15.13
C HIS A 271 16.50 -13.58 15.64
N LYS A 272 16.40 -12.79 16.71
CA LYS A 272 15.14 -12.26 17.23
C LYS A 272 14.38 -11.50 16.14
N TRP A 273 15.05 -10.55 15.48
CA TRP A 273 14.43 -9.73 14.43
C TRP A 273 14.11 -10.52 13.16
N LYS A 274 14.92 -11.53 12.80
CA LYS A 274 14.63 -12.45 11.70
C LYS A 274 13.33 -13.23 11.98
N ARG A 275 13.19 -13.79 13.18
CA ARG A 275 12.00 -14.55 13.57
C ARG A 275 10.75 -13.67 13.67
N ILE A 276 10.85 -12.49 14.27
CA ILE A 276 9.74 -11.52 14.33
C ILE A 276 9.26 -11.16 12.92
N ARG A 277 10.18 -10.88 12.00
CA ARG A 277 9.84 -10.55 10.61
C ARG A 277 9.10 -11.67 9.89
N GLN A 278 9.47 -12.92 10.10
CA GLN A 278 8.76 -14.06 9.54
C GLN A 278 7.30 -14.11 10.02
N ILE A 279 7.08 -13.87 11.31
CA ILE A 279 5.75 -13.86 11.91
C ILE A 279 4.94 -12.65 11.43
N ASP A 280 5.54 -11.45 11.42
CA ASP A 280 4.90 -10.23 10.91
C ASP A 280 4.48 -10.38 9.44
N ASN A 281 5.27 -11.08 8.62
CA ASN A 281 4.91 -11.40 7.23
C ASN A 281 3.71 -12.35 7.15
N GLN A 282 3.61 -13.35 8.03
CA GLN A 282 2.45 -14.26 8.08
C GLN A 282 1.18 -13.53 8.53
N ILE A 283 1.31 -12.64 9.53
CA ILE A 283 0.20 -11.77 9.96
C ILE A 283 -0.28 -10.92 8.78
N LEU A 284 0.66 -10.26 8.09
CA LEU A 284 0.34 -9.41 6.95
C LEU A 284 -0.31 -10.19 5.80
N ASP A 285 0.17 -11.40 5.52
CA ASP A 285 -0.43 -12.30 4.52
C ASP A 285 -1.89 -12.65 4.88
N GLY A 286 -2.15 -13.05 6.13
CA GLY A 286 -3.50 -13.33 6.62
C GLY A 286 -4.44 -12.12 6.48
N LEU A 287 -3.96 -10.92 6.86
CA LEU A 287 -4.73 -9.68 6.70
C LEU A 287 -5.00 -9.35 5.23
N HIS A 288 -4.03 -9.55 4.33
CA HIS A 288 -4.24 -9.37 2.89
C HIS A 288 -5.26 -10.35 2.33
N LYS A 289 -5.27 -11.60 2.76
CA LYS A 289 -6.24 -12.61 2.31
C LYS A 289 -7.67 -12.23 2.74
N HIS A 290 -7.87 -11.96 4.04
CA HIS A 290 -9.16 -11.51 4.55
C HIS A 290 -9.68 -10.27 3.84
N THR A 291 -8.88 -9.21 3.77
CA THR A 291 -9.32 -7.96 3.15
C THR A 291 -9.50 -8.07 1.63
N ALA A 292 -8.83 -9.01 0.95
CA ALA A 292 -9.04 -9.25 -0.48
C ALA A 292 -10.35 -10.00 -0.71
N GLN A 293 -10.60 -11.04 0.07
CA GLN A 293 -11.85 -11.80 0.01
C GLN A 293 -13.05 -10.93 0.38
N PHE A 294 -12.92 -10.07 1.39
CA PHE A 294 -13.95 -9.11 1.76
C PHE A 294 -14.28 -8.14 0.63
N VAL A 295 -13.27 -7.47 0.05
CA VAL A 295 -13.50 -6.51 -1.03
C VAL A 295 -14.06 -7.18 -2.28
N LYS A 296 -13.62 -8.42 -2.58
CA LYS A 296 -14.22 -9.21 -3.66
C LYS A 296 -15.70 -9.54 -3.38
N MET A 297 -16.03 -9.92 -2.15
CA MET A 297 -17.42 -10.14 -1.76
C MET A 297 -18.27 -8.87 -1.90
N CYS A 298 -17.72 -7.69 -1.61
CA CYS A 298 -18.40 -6.42 -1.85
C CYS A 298 -18.66 -6.18 -3.35
N GLU A 299 -17.69 -6.47 -4.21
CA GLU A 299 -17.85 -6.39 -5.68
C GLU A 299 -18.93 -7.38 -6.17
N ASP A 300 -18.86 -8.65 -5.74
CA ASP A 300 -19.81 -9.70 -6.12
C ASP A 300 -21.26 -9.40 -5.67
N ARG A 301 -21.43 -8.58 -4.62
CA ARG A 301 -22.73 -8.15 -4.07
C ARG A 301 -23.13 -6.73 -4.48
N ASP A 302 -22.43 -6.15 -5.44
CA ASP A 302 -22.68 -4.79 -5.95
C ASP A 302 -22.75 -3.73 -4.83
N ILE A 303 -21.79 -3.76 -3.90
CA ILE A 303 -21.67 -2.78 -2.82
C ILE A 303 -20.87 -1.58 -3.29
N ALA A 304 -21.50 -0.40 -3.25
CA ALA A 304 -20.87 0.86 -3.63
C ALA A 304 -20.10 1.53 -2.48
N THR A 305 -20.54 1.36 -1.23
CA THR A 305 -19.94 2.02 -0.06
C THR A 305 -19.63 1.04 1.08
N ILE A 306 -18.38 1.04 1.52
CA ILE A 306 -17.91 0.35 2.72
C ILE A 306 -17.76 1.35 3.85
N VAL A 307 -18.47 1.13 4.95
CA VAL A 307 -18.44 1.97 6.15
C VAL A 307 -17.69 1.22 7.23
N ILE A 308 -16.59 1.79 7.73
CA ILE A 308 -15.76 1.19 8.78
C ILE A 308 -15.96 1.96 10.08
N GLY A 309 -16.24 1.25 11.18
CA GLY A 309 -16.28 1.84 12.52
C GLY A 309 -14.88 2.27 12.98
N ASP A 310 -14.75 3.49 13.48
CA ASP A 310 -13.51 4.05 13.99
C ASP A 310 -13.37 3.85 15.49
N LEU A 311 -12.34 3.11 15.87
CA LEU A 311 -11.96 2.86 17.26
C LEU A 311 -10.87 3.79 17.76
N THR A 312 -10.39 4.73 16.93
CA THR A 312 -9.23 5.57 17.24
C THR A 312 -9.47 6.45 18.46
N VAL A 313 -10.68 7.01 18.60
CA VAL A 313 -11.10 7.83 19.75
C VAL A 313 -11.04 7.04 21.07
N ILE A 314 -11.38 5.75 21.05
CA ILE A 314 -11.35 4.89 22.24
C ILE A 314 -9.89 4.61 22.68
N ARG A 315 -8.94 4.62 21.75
CA ARG A 315 -7.52 4.31 22.02
C ARG A 315 -6.78 5.45 22.72
N GLU A 316 -7.19 6.69 22.49
CA GLU A 316 -6.47 7.88 22.97
C GLU A 316 -6.80 8.21 24.44
N HIS A 317 -7.92 7.71 24.96
CA HIS A 317 -8.48 8.17 26.24
C HIS A 317 -8.54 7.12 27.36
N ILE A 318 -8.01 5.90 27.20
CA ILE A 318 -8.21 4.84 28.20
C ILE A 318 -6.94 4.02 28.48
N ASP A 319 -6.49 4.03 29.75
CA ASP A 319 -5.46 3.11 30.25
C ASP A 319 -6.12 1.80 30.75
N TYR A 320 -6.07 0.76 29.92
CA TYR A 320 -6.61 -0.57 30.28
C TYR A 320 -5.56 -1.49 30.94
N GLY A 321 -4.40 -0.94 31.34
CA GLY A 321 -3.29 -1.68 31.92
C GLY A 321 -2.40 -2.42 30.91
N LYS A 322 -1.23 -2.89 31.35
CA LYS A 322 -0.13 -3.39 30.48
C LYS A 322 -0.56 -4.45 29.46
N ARG A 323 -1.42 -5.41 29.84
CA ARG A 323 -1.86 -6.51 28.95
C ARG A 323 -2.84 -6.03 27.89
N SER A 324 -3.81 -5.20 28.25
CA SER A 324 -4.81 -4.68 27.32
C SER A 324 -4.20 -3.65 26.38
N ASN A 325 -3.35 -2.75 26.89
CA ASN A 325 -2.62 -1.77 26.07
C ASN A 325 -1.72 -2.48 25.04
N GLN A 326 -1.05 -3.57 25.41
CA GLN A 326 -0.29 -4.37 24.46
C GLN A 326 -1.15 -4.91 23.31
N LYS A 327 -2.38 -5.35 23.59
CA LYS A 327 -3.28 -5.83 22.53
C LYS A 327 -3.82 -4.70 21.67
N LEU A 328 -4.20 -3.58 22.28
CA LEU A 328 -4.64 -2.36 21.58
C LEU A 328 -3.56 -1.84 20.62
N HIS A 329 -2.29 -1.81 21.06
CA HIS A 329 -1.17 -1.42 20.20
C HIS A 329 -0.84 -2.44 19.10
N GLN A 330 -1.13 -3.73 19.33
CA GLN A 330 -0.94 -4.78 18.32
C GLN A 330 -2.08 -4.84 17.31
N TRP A 331 -3.22 -4.22 17.63
CA TRP A 331 -4.43 -4.26 16.84
C TRP A 331 -4.27 -3.52 15.52
N ALA A 332 -4.36 -4.30 14.45
CA ALA A 332 -4.13 -3.88 13.08
C ALA A 332 -5.22 -2.96 12.49
N PHE A 333 -6.03 -2.25 13.28
CA PHE A 333 -7.13 -1.39 12.78
C PHE A 333 -6.71 -0.52 11.60
N GLY A 334 -5.79 0.43 11.81
CA GLY A 334 -5.31 1.30 10.74
C GLY A 334 -4.67 0.55 9.57
N LYS A 335 -4.13 -0.65 9.81
CA LYS A 335 -3.61 -1.51 8.75
C LYS A 335 -4.73 -2.15 7.94
N VAL A 336 -5.76 -2.71 8.57
CA VAL A 336 -6.93 -3.30 7.93
C VAL A 336 -7.69 -2.25 7.15
N THR A 337 -7.97 -1.09 7.75
CA THR A 337 -8.59 0.06 7.07
C THR A 337 -7.77 0.44 5.85
N GLN A 338 -6.45 0.64 5.98
CA GLN A 338 -5.59 0.92 4.83
C GLN A 338 -5.69 -0.16 3.74
N LEU A 339 -5.68 -1.44 4.13
CA LEU A 339 -5.75 -2.58 3.21
C LEU A 339 -7.09 -2.64 2.47
N ILE A 340 -8.20 -2.36 3.14
CA ILE A 340 -9.54 -2.27 2.54
C ILE A 340 -9.59 -1.07 1.61
N SER A 341 -9.23 0.13 2.08
CA SER A 341 -9.31 1.37 1.31
C SER A 341 -8.58 1.29 -0.04
N TYR A 342 -7.35 0.76 -0.09
CA TYR A 342 -6.64 0.71 -1.38
C TYR A 342 -7.24 -0.33 -2.33
N LYS A 343 -7.79 -1.43 -1.81
CA LYS A 343 -8.41 -2.48 -2.63
C LYS A 343 -9.78 -2.04 -3.14
N ALA A 344 -10.59 -1.48 -2.27
CA ALA A 344 -11.89 -0.89 -2.61
C ALA A 344 -11.72 0.22 -3.66
N LYS A 345 -10.75 1.12 -3.48
CA LYS A 345 -10.41 2.15 -4.47
C LYS A 345 -10.05 1.58 -5.83
N ALA A 346 -9.40 0.42 -5.89
CA ALA A 346 -9.05 -0.24 -7.14
C ALA A 346 -10.28 -0.82 -7.88
N LEU A 347 -11.41 -0.96 -7.20
CA LEU A 347 -12.71 -1.41 -7.74
C LEU A 347 -13.74 -0.27 -7.81
N GLY A 348 -13.36 0.96 -7.47
CA GLY A 348 -14.27 2.11 -7.50
C GLY A 348 -15.20 2.20 -6.29
N ILE A 349 -15.10 1.27 -5.33
CA ILE A 349 -15.91 1.22 -4.11
C ILE A 349 -15.44 2.33 -3.14
N LYS A 350 -16.41 3.11 -2.65
CA LYS A 350 -16.18 4.19 -1.67
C LYS A 350 -15.90 3.59 -0.29
N VAL A 351 -14.96 4.18 0.45
CA VAL A 351 -14.71 3.79 1.84
C VAL A 351 -14.85 5.00 2.74
N GLU A 352 -15.75 4.90 3.71
CA GLU A 352 -16.02 5.90 4.73
C GLU A 352 -15.65 5.35 6.11
N VAL A 353 -15.12 6.20 6.96
CA VAL A 353 -14.76 5.86 8.34
C VAL A 353 -15.63 6.71 9.26
N ILE A 354 -16.44 6.07 10.10
CA ILE A 354 -17.37 6.75 11.01
C ILE A 354 -17.03 6.42 12.46
N ASP A 355 -17.29 7.33 13.38
CA ASP A 355 -17.10 7.07 14.80
C ASP A 355 -17.95 5.87 15.29
N GLU A 356 -17.35 4.97 16.07
CA GLU A 356 -17.98 3.74 16.55
C GLU A 356 -18.62 3.89 17.96
N ALA A 357 -18.71 5.09 18.51
CA ALA A 357 -19.25 5.26 19.86
C ALA A 357 -20.66 4.62 20.01
N TYR A 358 -20.80 3.75 21.01
CA TYR A 358 -22.03 3.05 21.43
C TYR A 358 -22.66 2.07 20.42
N THR A 359 -22.03 1.78 19.28
CA THR A 359 -22.57 0.84 18.28
C THR A 359 -22.66 -0.58 18.83
N SER A 360 -21.68 -1.05 19.58
CA SER A 360 -21.68 -2.42 20.16
C SER A 360 -22.61 -2.60 21.37
N GLN A 361 -23.27 -1.53 21.84
CA GLN A 361 -24.16 -1.54 23.01
C GLN A 361 -25.64 -1.35 22.64
N THR A 362 -25.91 -0.81 21.46
CA THR A 362 -27.26 -0.45 21.01
C THR A 362 -27.95 -1.66 20.38
N CYS A 363 -29.17 -1.97 20.80
CA CYS A 363 -29.95 -3.04 20.19
C CYS A 363 -30.45 -2.61 18.79
N PRO A 364 -30.15 -3.35 17.71
CA PRO A 364 -30.63 -3.01 16.36
C PRO A 364 -32.16 -3.08 16.22
N LYS A 365 -32.84 -3.81 17.11
CA LYS A 365 -34.31 -4.02 17.08
C LYS A 365 -35.07 -2.94 17.85
N CYS A 366 -34.58 -2.48 19.00
CA CYS A 366 -35.35 -1.58 19.87
C CYS A 366 -34.59 -0.34 20.37
N GLY A 367 -33.34 -0.14 19.94
CA GLY A 367 -32.53 1.02 20.34
C GLY A 367 -32.02 1.02 21.79
N ASN A 368 -32.49 0.09 22.64
CA ASN A 368 -32.04 0.01 24.03
C ASN A 368 -30.52 -0.26 24.12
N ARG A 369 -29.86 0.42 25.06
CA ARG A 369 -28.43 0.27 25.31
C ARG A 369 -28.18 -0.72 26.45
N LYS A 370 -27.27 -1.66 26.21
CA LYS A 370 -26.77 -2.61 27.21
C LYS A 370 -25.30 -2.86 26.91
N LYS A 371 -24.47 -2.91 27.94
CA LYS A 371 -23.09 -3.37 27.82
C LYS A 371 -23.07 -4.91 27.81
N PRO A 372 -22.80 -5.58 26.68
CA PRO A 372 -22.75 -7.04 26.65
C PRO A 372 -21.51 -7.55 27.40
N THR A 373 -21.68 -8.61 28.18
CA THR A 373 -20.61 -9.29 28.91
C THR A 373 -20.11 -10.55 28.20
N THR A 374 -20.95 -11.13 27.33
CA THR A 374 -20.65 -12.34 26.55
C THR A 374 -20.49 -12.02 25.06
N ARG A 375 -20.22 -13.04 24.24
CA ARG A 375 -20.15 -12.90 22.77
C ARG A 375 -21.52 -12.87 22.10
N GLU A 376 -22.53 -13.28 22.83
CA GLU A 376 -23.92 -13.22 22.40
C GLU A 376 -24.52 -11.94 22.96
N TYR A 377 -25.17 -11.18 22.10
CA TYR A 377 -25.90 -9.99 22.48
C TYR A 377 -27.35 -10.41 22.72
N THR A 378 -27.80 -10.31 23.97
CA THR A 378 -29.20 -10.55 24.35
C THR A 378 -29.83 -9.25 24.87
N CYS A 379 -30.96 -8.85 24.28
CA CYS A 379 -31.72 -7.68 24.68
C CYS A 379 -33.00 -8.07 25.44
N LYS A 380 -33.49 -7.16 26.29
CA LYS A 380 -34.77 -7.31 26.98
C LYS A 380 -35.97 -7.41 26.03
N CYS A 381 -35.85 -6.91 24.80
CA CYS A 381 -36.89 -7.03 23.77
C CYS A 381 -36.92 -8.41 23.07
N GLY A 382 -36.14 -9.38 23.56
CA GLY A 382 -36.02 -10.72 22.98
C GLY A 382 -35.10 -10.81 21.76
N PHE A 383 -34.36 -9.76 21.42
CA PHE A 383 -33.37 -9.82 20.33
C PHE A 383 -32.10 -10.53 20.79
N GLU A 384 -31.70 -11.56 20.05
CA GLU A 384 -30.47 -12.34 20.28
C GLU A 384 -29.64 -12.42 19.00
N TYR A 385 -28.34 -12.09 19.08
CA TYR A 385 -27.44 -12.17 17.93
C TYR A 385 -25.97 -12.21 18.34
N HIS A 386 -25.06 -12.50 17.41
CA HIS A 386 -23.62 -12.39 17.68
C HIS A 386 -23.23 -10.91 17.90
N ARG A 387 -22.54 -10.62 19.01
CA ARG A 387 -22.18 -9.25 19.43
C ARG A 387 -21.43 -8.47 18.34
N ASP A 388 -20.43 -9.08 17.71
CA ASP A 388 -19.66 -8.40 16.66
C ASP A 388 -20.51 -8.18 15.39
N GLY A 389 -21.55 -9.00 15.20
CA GLY A 389 -22.55 -8.77 14.15
C GLY A 389 -23.43 -7.55 14.45
N VAL A 390 -23.84 -7.38 15.71
CA VAL A 390 -24.55 -6.18 16.18
C VAL A 390 -23.73 -4.91 15.94
N GLY A 391 -22.42 -4.95 16.18
CA GLY A 391 -21.50 -3.86 15.85
C GLY A 391 -21.58 -3.46 14.38
N ALA A 392 -21.40 -4.42 13.47
CA ALA A 392 -21.45 -4.18 12.03
C ALA A 392 -22.82 -3.66 11.54
N ILE A 393 -23.92 -4.20 12.06
CA ILE A 393 -25.29 -3.74 11.76
C ILE A 393 -25.45 -2.26 12.16
N ASN A 394 -25.06 -1.91 13.39
CA ASN A 394 -25.23 -0.56 13.90
C ASN A 394 -24.32 0.46 13.21
N ILE A 395 -23.11 0.06 12.78
CA ILE A 395 -22.24 0.90 11.95
C ILE A 395 -22.94 1.25 10.63
N ARG A 396 -23.54 0.26 9.96
CA ARG A 396 -24.33 0.49 8.74
C ARG A 396 -25.52 1.41 9.01
N GLN A 397 -26.31 1.13 10.05
CA GLN A 397 -27.48 1.95 10.39
C GLN A 397 -27.11 3.39 10.73
N LYS A 398 -26.02 3.60 11.47
CA LYS A 398 -25.52 4.94 11.81
C LYS A 398 -25.17 5.74 10.55
N TYR A 399 -24.56 5.11 9.56
CA TYR A 399 -24.28 5.75 8.28
C TYR A 399 -25.55 6.10 7.50
N LEU A 400 -26.54 5.21 7.51
CA LEU A 400 -27.84 5.43 6.84
C LEU A 400 -28.78 6.38 7.61
N GLY A 401 -28.38 6.87 8.79
CA GLY A 401 -29.22 7.75 9.62
C GLY A 401 -30.39 7.04 10.32
N CYS A 402 -30.41 5.70 10.36
CA CYS A 402 -31.51 4.90 10.92
C CYS A 402 -31.13 4.15 12.21
N LEU A 403 -30.07 4.59 12.91
CA LEU A 403 -29.64 3.96 14.16
C LEU A 403 -30.76 4.03 15.22
N GLY A 404 -31.19 2.86 15.72
CA GLY A 404 -32.27 2.76 16.69
C GLY A 404 -33.67 2.68 16.09
N VAL A 405 -33.80 2.75 14.76
CA VAL A 405 -35.05 2.39 14.06
C VAL A 405 -35.15 0.85 14.04
N PRO A 406 -36.28 0.26 14.48
CA PRO A 406 -36.44 -1.19 14.54
C PRO A 406 -36.24 -1.87 13.18
N VAL A 407 -35.30 -2.81 13.10
CA VAL A 407 -35.25 -3.73 11.95
C VAL A 407 -36.29 -4.83 12.16
N VAL A 408 -37.25 -4.93 11.24
CA VAL A 408 -38.40 -5.86 11.32
C VAL A 408 -38.06 -7.25 10.74
N ALA A 409 -36.87 -7.43 10.16
CA ALA A 409 -36.49 -8.68 9.51
C ALA A 409 -35.90 -9.72 10.48
N THR A 410 -36.22 -10.99 10.25
CA THR A 410 -35.54 -12.16 10.82
C THR A 410 -34.09 -12.20 10.34
N MET A 411 -33.14 -12.01 11.26
CA MET A 411 -31.71 -11.99 10.93
C MET A 411 -31.19 -13.43 10.74
N ALA A 412 -30.60 -13.72 9.58
CA ALA A 412 -29.90 -14.98 9.35
C ALA A 412 -28.66 -15.09 10.25
N SER A 413 -28.33 -16.32 10.66
CA SER A 413 -27.13 -16.62 11.44
C SER A 413 -25.86 -16.15 10.69
N PRO A 414 -24.87 -15.55 11.39
CA PRO A 414 -23.65 -15.08 10.75
C PRO A 414 -22.87 -16.21 10.06
N VAL A 415 -22.39 -15.95 8.84
CA VAL A 415 -21.53 -16.88 8.10
C VAL A 415 -20.07 -16.66 8.47
N GLY A 416 -19.37 -17.72 8.85
CA GLY A 416 -17.97 -17.66 9.27
C GLY A 416 -16.98 -18.02 8.17
N ILE A 417 -16.09 -17.10 7.81
CA ILE A 417 -14.98 -17.34 6.88
C ILE A 417 -13.71 -17.66 7.68
N ARG A 418 -13.04 -18.78 7.37
CA ARG A 418 -11.77 -19.18 8.01
C ARG A 418 -10.61 -19.02 7.02
N LEU A 419 -9.46 -18.58 7.52
CA LEU A 419 -8.21 -18.70 6.76
C LEU A 419 -7.81 -20.16 6.71
N GLU A 420 -7.84 -20.75 5.53
CA GLU A 420 -7.13 -21.99 5.26
C GLU A 420 -5.64 -21.69 5.31
N GLY A 421 -4.98 -22.19 6.36
CA GLY A 421 -3.54 -22.21 6.41
C GLY A 421 -3.06 -23.18 5.34
N ARG A 422 -2.66 -22.67 4.17
CA ARG A 422 -1.77 -23.45 3.32
C ARG A 422 -0.48 -23.61 4.11
N CYS A 423 -0.30 -24.76 4.74
CA CYS A 423 1.03 -25.29 4.96
C CYS A 423 1.66 -25.27 3.57
N CYS A 424 2.69 -24.43 3.36
CA CYS A 424 3.59 -24.70 2.26
C CYS A 424 4.08 -26.12 2.50
N SER A 425 3.69 -27.05 1.62
CA SER A 425 4.32 -28.36 1.53
C SER A 425 5.84 -28.13 1.47
N ALA A 426 6.54 -28.89 2.30
CA ALA A 426 7.96 -28.76 2.61
C ALA A 426 8.84 -28.66 1.36
#